data_AF-A0A222E1T3-F1
#
_entry.id   AF-A0A222E1T3-F1
#
_cell.length_a   1.000
_cell.length_b   1.000
_cell.length_c   1.000
_cell.angle_alpha   90.00
_cell.angle_beta   90.00
_cell.angle_gamma   90.00
#
_symmetry.space_group_name_H-M   'P 1'
#
loop_
_entity.id
_entity.type
_entity.pdbx_description
1 polymer ?
#
loop_
_entity_poly.entity_id
_entity_poly.type
_entity_poly.pdbx_seq_one_letter_code
_entity_poly.pdbx_strand_id
1 'polypeptide(L)'
;MPIVGPRVTVACAKDVSMSKLTLGSYPHMLGFEQLERLLERTAKTSEGYPPFNIEQTSDHSYRITLAVAGFCEDDLSITVEDRQLVIRGRQVDDGSERIFLHRGIAARQFQRSFVLAEGVEVGEAVMENGLLHVDLTMTRPETVVQTISIRKG
;
A
#
# COMPACT_ATOMS: atom_id res chain seq x y z
N MET A 1 60.28 -6.90 -3.49
CA MET A 1 59.22 -7.57 -4.27
C MET A 1 57.88 -7.27 -3.63
N PRO A 2 57.01 -6.44 -4.23
CA PRO A 2 55.62 -6.32 -3.81
C PRO A 2 54.74 -7.27 -4.62
N ILE A 3 53.95 -8.07 -3.91
CA ILE A 3 52.93 -8.98 -4.44
C ILE A 3 51.74 -8.16 -4.96
N VAL A 4 51.49 -8.26 -6.27
CA VAL A 4 50.37 -7.66 -6.98
C VAL A 4 49.14 -8.55 -6.78
N GLY A 5 48.16 -8.07 -6.01
CA GLY A 5 46.83 -8.70 -5.91
C GLY A 5 45.93 -8.31 -7.09
N PRO A 6 45.01 -9.18 -7.55
CA PRO A 6 44.18 -8.91 -8.72
C PRO A 6 43.16 -7.82 -8.43
N ARG A 7 43.14 -6.82 -9.32
CA ARG A 7 42.18 -5.72 -9.37
C ARG A 7 40.85 -6.27 -9.92
N VAL A 8 39.84 -6.40 -9.08
CA VAL A 8 38.49 -6.79 -9.53
C VAL A 8 37.82 -5.56 -10.15
N THR A 9 37.76 -5.54 -11.48
CA THR A 9 36.98 -4.59 -12.26
C THR A 9 35.52 -5.03 -12.26
N VAL A 10 34.64 -4.30 -11.58
CA VAL A 10 33.19 -4.50 -11.72
C VAL A 10 32.73 -3.81 -13.00
N ALA A 11 32.55 -4.60 -14.06
CA ALA A 11 31.88 -4.15 -15.28
C ALA A 11 30.37 -4.08 -15.02
N CYS A 12 29.82 -2.87 -14.93
CA CYS A 12 28.37 -2.66 -15.00
C CYS A 12 27.95 -2.78 -16.47
N ALA A 13 27.20 -3.84 -16.80
CA ALA A 13 26.61 -4.00 -18.11
C ALA A 13 25.24 -4.68 -17.98
N LYS A 14 24.17 -3.88 -18.02
CA LYS A 14 23.20 -3.81 -19.12
C LYS A 14 21.90 -3.17 -18.63
N ASP A 15 21.51 -2.11 -19.33
CA ASP A 15 20.16 -1.56 -19.38
C ASP A 15 19.11 -2.67 -19.43
N VAL A 16 18.29 -2.76 -18.39
CA VAL A 16 16.98 -3.41 -18.49
C VAL A 16 16.02 -2.35 -19.01
N SER A 17 15.70 -2.45 -20.30
CA SER A 17 14.65 -1.68 -20.93
C SER A 17 13.34 -1.88 -20.16
N MET A 18 12.90 -0.84 -19.44
CA MET A 18 11.53 -0.75 -18.97
C MET A 18 10.62 -0.73 -20.19
N SER A 19 9.97 -1.85 -20.48
CA SER A 19 8.82 -1.88 -21.36
C SER A 19 7.74 -1.00 -20.73
N LYS A 20 7.71 0.28 -21.14
CA LYS A 20 6.57 1.16 -20.94
C LYS A 20 5.38 0.46 -21.59
N LEU A 21 4.52 -0.13 -20.77
CA LEU A 21 3.18 -0.51 -21.16
C LEU A 21 2.47 0.80 -21.54
N THR A 22 2.43 1.09 -22.84
CA THR A 22 1.59 2.16 -23.38
C THR A 22 0.15 1.68 -23.28
N LEU A 23 -0.50 1.98 -22.15
CA LEU A 23 -1.92 1.71 -21.88
C LEU A 23 -2.83 2.68 -22.66
N GLY A 24 -2.43 3.06 -23.88
CA GLY A 24 -3.02 4.17 -24.64
C GLY A 24 -3.84 3.75 -25.86
N SER A 25 -4.39 2.53 -25.91
CA SER A 25 -5.06 2.04 -27.13
C SER A 25 -6.43 1.39 -26.93
N TYR A 26 -7.19 1.79 -25.90
CA TYR A 26 -8.59 1.39 -25.74
C TYR A 26 -9.52 2.61 -25.75
N PRO A 27 -10.06 3.00 -26.94
CA PRO A 27 -10.89 4.19 -27.12
C PRO A 27 -12.31 4.09 -26.50
N HIS A 28 -12.49 3.27 -25.46
CA HIS A 28 -13.78 3.02 -24.80
C HIS A 28 -13.73 3.12 -23.27
N MET A 29 -12.56 3.39 -22.66
CA MET A 29 -12.46 3.51 -21.19
C MET A 29 -12.78 4.94 -20.73
N LEU A 30 -14.07 5.24 -20.60
CA LEU A 30 -14.54 6.43 -19.88
C LEU A 30 -14.37 6.19 -18.37
N GLY A 31 -13.44 6.91 -17.72
CA GLY A 31 -13.28 6.91 -16.26
C GLY A 31 -11.85 6.69 -15.75
N PHE A 32 -10.91 6.29 -16.59
CA PHE A 32 -9.52 6.07 -16.17
C PHE A 32 -8.73 7.37 -15.94
N GLU A 33 -9.06 8.44 -16.64
CA GLU A 33 -8.48 9.78 -16.41
C GLU A 33 -8.76 10.33 -14.99
N GLN A 34 -9.92 10.00 -14.41
CA GLN A 34 -10.22 10.37 -13.02
C GLN A 34 -9.38 9.55 -12.03
N LEU A 35 -9.19 8.25 -12.31
CA LEU A 35 -8.42 7.34 -11.46
C LEU A 35 -6.94 7.72 -11.43
N GLU A 36 -6.35 8.06 -12.58
CA GLU A 36 -4.97 8.54 -12.67
C GLU A 36 -4.76 9.85 -11.91
N ARG A 37 -5.69 10.81 -12.03
CA ARG A 37 -5.62 12.07 -11.27
C ARG A 37 -5.80 11.88 -9.76
N LEU A 38 -6.60 10.90 -9.33
CA LEU A 38 -6.74 10.53 -7.92
C LEU A 38 -5.48 9.83 -7.37
N LEU A 39 -4.85 8.96 -8.17
CA LEU A 39 -3.57 8.32 -7.85
C LEU A 39 -2.44 9.36 -7.74
N GLU A 40 -2.32 10.29 -8.70
CA GLU A 40 -1.33 11.38 -8.66
C GLU A 40 -1.52 12.33 -7.47
N ARG A 41 -2.78 12.59 -7.06
CA ARG A 41 -3.07 13.46 -5.90
C ARG A 41 -2.74 12.77 -4.57
N THR A 42 -3.00 11.47 -4.47
CA THR A 42 -2.69 10.67 -3.26
C THR A 42 -1.18 10.57 -3.03
N ALA A 43 -0.37 10.56 -4.10
CA ALA A 43 1.09 10.52 -3.99
C ALA A 43 1.74 11.80 -3.41
N LYS A 44 1.01 12.93 -3.37
CA LYS A 44 1.59 14.25 -3.01
C LYS A 44 1.39 14.66 -1.55
N THR A 45 0.72 13.85 -0.72
CA THR A 45 0.45 14.21 0.68
C THR A 45 1.07 13.18 1.64
N SER A 46 2.25 13.53 2.19
CA SER A 46 3.12 12.77 3.12
C SER A 46 4.03 11.69 2.50
N GLU A 47 5.19 12.16 2.03
CA GLU A 47 6.55 11.55 2.06
C GLU A 47 6.72 10.04 2.37
N GLY A 48 6.01 9.12 1.70
CA GLY A 48 6.38 7.69 1.67
C GLY A 48 6.38 6.92 3.03
N TYR A 49 6.14 7.59 4.16
CA TYR A 49 6.09 7.03 5.50
C TYR A 49 4.66 6.83 6.06
N PRO A 50 4.38 5.72 6.75
CA PRO A 50 5.23 4.53 6.83
C PRO A 50 5.31 3.82 5.47
N PRO A 51 6.45 3.18 5.15
CA PRO A 51 6.56 2.34 3.98
C PRO A 51 5.64 1.12 4.15
N PHE A 52 5.13 0.63 3.03
CA PHE A 52 4.19 -0.48 3.03
C PHE A 52 4.36 -1.38 1.80
N ASN A 53 3.90 -2.62 1.94
CA ASN A 53 3.77 -3.59 0.87
C ASN A 53 2.29 -3.95 0.69
N ILE A 54 1.93 -4.40 -0.52
CA ILE A 54 0.66 -5.07 -0.80
C ILE A 54 1.01 -6.36 -1.52
N GLU A 55 0.61 -7.49 -0.92
CA GLU A 55 0.94 -8.82 -1.40
C GLU A 55 -0.35 -9.58 -1.72
N GLN A 56 -0.38 -10.31 -2.82
CA GLN A 56 -1.45 -11.27 -3.10
C GLN A 56 -1.12 -12.59 -2.38
N THR A 57 -1.97 -13.02 -1.46
CA THR A 57 -1.76 -14.24 -0.66
C THR A 57 -2.51 -15.45 -1.22
N SER A 58 -3.54 -15.22 -2.04
CA SER A 58 -4.22 -16.23 -2.87
C SER A 58 -4.93 -15.56 -4.04
N ASP A 59 -5.66 -16.32 -4.86
CA ASP A 59 -6.44 -15.79 -5.98
C ASP A 59 -7.42 -14.66 -5.57
N HIS A 60 -7.90 -14.69 -4.33
CA HIS A 60 -8.92 -13.76 -3.81
C HIS A 60 -8.58 -13.17 -2.45
N SER A 61 -7.32 -13.23 -2.03
CA SER A 61 -6.87 -12.61 -0.79
C SER A 61 -5.60 -11.81 -0.98
N TYR A 62 -5.52 -10.71 -0.24
CA TYR A 62 -4.40 -9.79 -0.27
C TYR A 62 -4.02 -9.43 1.16
N ARG A 63 -2.78 -9.00 1.37
CA ARG A 63 -2.29 -8.50 2.65
C ARG A 63 -1.56 -7.19 2.44
N ILE A 64 -1.95 -6.17 3.20
CA ILE A 64 -1.20 -4.92 3.32
C ILE A 64 -0.28 -5.05 4.53
N THR A 65 1.01 -4.75 4.38
CA THR A 65 1.98 -4.75 5.48
C THR A 65 2.58 -3.35 5.63
N LEU A 66 2.45 -2.70 6.79
CA LEU A 66 2.98 -1.36 7.06
C LEU A 66 4.08 -1.41 8.14
N ALA A 67 5.17 -0.67 7.96
CA ALA A 67 6.18 -0.54 9.00
C ALA A 67 5.75 0.46 10.08
N VAL A 68 5.39 -0.03 11.26
CA VAL A 68 4.87 0.75 12.40
C VAL A 68 5.75 0.61 13.65
N ALA A 69 7.05 0.37 13.45
CA ALA A 69 7.99 0.25 14.55
C ALA A 69 7.95 1.51 15.45
N GLY A 70 7.79 1.28 16.76
CA GLY A 70 7.67 2.34 17.77
C GLY A 70 6.23 2.75 18.10
N PHE A 71 5.22 2.22 17.43
CA PHE A 71 3.81 2.39 17.83
C PHE A 71 3.34 1.18 18.64
N CYS A 72 2.54 1.43 19.67
CA CYS A 72 1.74 0.41 20.35
C CYS A 72 0.36 0.29 19.68
N GLU A 73 -0.39 -0.76 20.03
CA GLU A 73 -1.75 -0.96 19.50
C GLU A 73 -2.66 0.24 19.80
N ASP A 74 -2.57 0.78 21.01
CA ASP A 74 -3.34 1.96 21.45
C ASP A 74 -2.96 3.25 20.71
N ASP A 75 -1.80 3.31 20.07
CA ASP A 75 -1.39 4.46 19.24
C ASP A 75 -1.97 4.39 17.82
N LEU A 76 -2.56 3.25 17.43
CA LEU A 76 -3.03 2.99 16.07
C LEU A 76 -4.56 2.97 15.98
N SER A 77 -5.09 3.46 14.87
CA SER A 77 -6.51 3.39 14.53
C SER A 77 -6.66 2.93 13.09
N ILE A 78 -7.52 1.93 12.88
CA ILE A 78 -7.83 1.38 11.56
C ILE A 78 -9.33 1.53 11.34
N THR A 79 -9.73 2.28 10.32
CA THR A 79 -11.15 2.49 9.98
C THR A 79 -11.40 2.26 8.50
N VAL A 80 -12.64 1.94 8.14
CA VAL A 80 -13.08 1.89 6.74
C VAL A 80 -14.22 2.89 6.57
N GLU A 81 -14.02 3.87 5.69
CA GLU A 81 -14.99 4.93 5.39
C GLU A 81 -15.11 5.05 3.87
N ASP A 82 -16.32 4.98 3.30
CA ASP A 82 -16.57 5.15 1.85
C ASP A 82 -15.67 4.29 0.92
N ARG A 83 -15.45 3.01 1.29
CA ARG A 83 -14.53 2.06 0.61
C ARG A 83 -13.06 2.50 0.67
N GLN A 84 -12.69 3.28 1.68
CA GLN A 84 -11.31 3.67 1.94
C GLN A 84 -10.89 3.12 3.29
N LEU A 85 -9.90 2.23 3.29
CA LEU A 85 -9.22 1.78 4.50
C LEU A 85 -8.26 2.89 4.94
N VAL A 86 -8.44 3.40 6.15
CA VAL A 86 -7.61 4.47 6.72
C VAL A 86 -6.92 3.95 7.98
N ILE A 87 -5.59 4.00 7.97
CA ILE A 87 -4.72 3.61 9.08
C ILE A 87 -4.05 4.88 9.60
N ARG A 88 -4.29 5.20 10.87
CA ARG A 88 -3.70 6.35 11.55
C ARG A 88 -2.80 5.86 12.68
N GLY A 89 -1.69 6.55 12.87
CA GLY A 89 -0.84 6.34 14.03
C GLY A 89 -0.50 7.67 14.69
N ARG A 90 -0.61 7.72 16.02
CA ARG A 90 -0.26 8.88 16.82
C ARG A 90 0.36 8.44 18.13
N GLN A 91 1.69 8.60 18.24
CA GLN A 91 2.36 8.50 19.53
C GLN A 91 1.99 9.71 20.40
N VAL A 92 1.51 9.45 21.60
CA VAL A 92 1.29 10.47 22.63
C VAL A 92 2.63 10.73 23.31
N ASP A 93 3.10 11.98 23.31
CA ASP A 93 4.29 12.35 24.08
C ASP A 93 3.90 12.41 25.55
N ASP A 94 4.60 11.68 26.41
CA ASP A 94 4.20 11.36 27.78
C ASP A 94 4.36 12.56 28.75
N GLY A 95 4.48 13.78 28.22
CA GLY A 95 4.63 15.04 28.97
C GLY A 95 5.91 15.15 29.81
N SER A 96 6.69 14.09 29.94
CA SER A 96 7.93 14.07 30.70
C SER A 96 8.95 15.00 30.04
N GLU A 97 9.49 15.97 30.80
CA GLU A 97 10.60 16.83 30.37
C GLU A 97 11.88 15.99 30.18
N ARG A 98 11.96 15.28 29.05
CA ARG A 98 13.14 14.50 28.68
C ARG A 98 14.13 15.45 28.01
N ILE A 99 15.33 15.52 28.58
CA ILE A 99 16.45 16.23 27.96
C ILE A 99 17.08 15.28 26.93
N PHE A 100 16.83 15.54 25.65
CA PHE A 100 17.45 14.80 24.56
C PHE A 100 18.78 15.46 24.17
N LEU A 101 19.88 14.70 24.17
CA LEU A 101 21.15 15.16 23.57
C LEU A 101 21.11 15.11 22.04
N HIS A 102 20.36 14.14 21.48
CA HIS A 102 20.06 14.00 20.07
C HIS A 102 18.76 13.19 19.90
N ARG A 103 17.83 13.63 19.04
CA ARG A 103 16.55 12.97 18.79
C ARG A 103 16.40 12.62 17.31
N GLY A 104 16.96 11.47 16.92
CA GLY A 104 16.87 10.94 15.55
C GLY A 104 15.53 10.26 15.22
N ILE A 105 14.77 9.88 16.25
CA ILE A 105 13.46 9.22 16.12
C ILE A 105 12.46 10.07 16.89
N ALA A 106 11.87 11.04 16.20
CA ALA A 106 10.80 11.85 16.77
C ALA A 106 9.47 11.09 16.70
N ALA A 107 8.59 11.31 17.68
CA ALA A 107 7.23 10.81 17.64
C ALA A 107 6.53 11.43 16.43
N ARG A 108 6.28 10.62 15.41
CA ARG A 108 5.61 11.05 14.18
C ARG A 108 4.18 10.57 14.22
N GLN A 109 3.29 11.41 13.72
CA GLN A 109 1.93 10.99 13.43
C GLN A 109 1.86 10.65 11.95
N PHE A 110 1.07 9.65 11.58
CA PHE A 110 0.84 9.32 10.18
C PHE A 110 -0.63 9.03 9.90
N GLN A 111 -1.00 9.21 8.64
CA GLN A 111 -2.23 8.68 8.09
C GLN A 111 -1.90 8.03 6.74
N ARG A 112 -2.33 6.78 6.59
CA ARG A 112 -2.27 6.03 5.35
C ARG A 112 -3.68 5.66 4.93
N SER A 113 -3.96 5.81 3.65
CA SER A 113 -5.28 5.53 3.13
C SER A 113 -5.17 4.71 1.85
N PHE A 114 -5.94 3.63 1.79
CA PHE A 114 -5.99 2.69 0.68
C PHE A 114 -7.41 2.67 0.13
N VAL A 115 -7.56 2.90 -1.17
CA VAL A 115 -8.86 2.78 -1.84
C VAL A 115 -9.12 1.30 -2.09
N LEU A 116 -10.26 0.81 -1.60
CA LEU A 116 -10.70 -0.58 -1.78
C LEU A 116 -11.54 -0.68 -3.07
N ALA A 117 -11.27 -1.74 -3.83
CA ALA A 117 -12.10 -2.08 -4.97
C ALA A 117 -13.48 -2.59 -4.51
N GLU A 118 -14.43 -2.61 -5.43
CA GLU A 118 -15.75 -3.21 -5.15
C GLU A 118 -15.60 -4.70 -4.84
N GLY A 119 -16.33 -5.16 -3.82
CA GLY A 119 -16.27 -6.54 -3.33
C GLY A 119 -15.03 -6.88 -2.48
N VAL A 120 -14.14 -5.91 -2.21
CA VAL A 120 -13.03 -6.11 -1.28
C VAL A 120 -13.46 -5.75 0.14
N GLU A 121 -13.26 -6.69 1.06
CA GLU A 121 -13.57 -6.57 2.48
C GLU A 121 -12.30 -6.65 3.31
N VAL A 122 -12.24 -5.86 4.39
CA VAL A 122 -11.14 -5.86 5.36
C VAL A 122 -11.41 -6.93 6.39
N GLY A 123 -10.44 -7.83 6.58
CA GLY A 123 -10.47 -8.91 7.57
C GLY A 123 -9.67 -8.56 8.82
N GLU A 124 -8.77 -9.46 9.20
CA GLU A 124 -7.97 -9.34 10.41
C GLU A 124 -6.84 -8.30 10.27
N ALA A 125 -6.51 -7.63 11.38
CA ALA A 125 -5.33 -6.79 11.50
C ALA A 125 -4.46 -7.28 12.65
N VAL A 126 -3.19 -7.58 12.38
CA VAL A 126 -2.24 -8.14 13.35
C VAL A 126 -0.96 -7.33 13.34
N MET A 127 -0.47 -6.97 14.53
CA MET A 127 0.82 -6.31 14.69
C MET A 127 1.87 -7.29 15.19
N GLU A 128 2.99 -7.42 14.48
CA GLU A 128 4.09 -8.30 14.85
C GLU A 128 5.44 -7.68 14.43
N ASN A 129 6.44 -7.74 15.31
CA ASN A 129 7.81 -7.31 15.02
C ASN A 129 7.94 -5.88 14.46
N GLY A 130 7.05 -4.96 14.88
CA GLY A 130 7.02 -3.57 14.39
C GLY A 130 6.39 -3.42 13.00
N LEU A 131 5.68 -4.43 12.52
CA LEU A 131 4.88 -4.40 11.30
C LEU A 131 3.39 -4.57 11.63
N LEU A 132 2.54 -3.88 10.88
CA LEU A 132 1.10 -4.07 10.90
C LEU A 132 0.68 -4.78 9.62
N HIS A 133 0.09 -5.97 9.77
CA HIS A 133 -0.52 -6.74 8.69
C HIS A 133 -2.03 -6.51 8.70
N VAL A 134 -2.61 -6.20 7.54
CA VAL A 134 -4.06 -6.09 7.35
C VAL A 134 -4.47 -7.00 6.20
N ASP A 135 -5.27 -8.00 6.52
CA ASP A 135 -5.80 -8.95 5.56
C ASP A 135 -7.03 -8.42 4.84
N LEU A 136 -7.07 -8.67 3.54
CA LEU A 136 -8.17 -8.31 2.66
C LEU A 136 -8.66 -9.54 1.91
N THR A 137 -9.96 -9.63 1.72
CA THR A 137 -10.58 -10.69 0.91
C THR A 137 -11.48 -10.07 -0.16
N MET A 138 -11.50 -10.67 -1.34
CA MET A 138 -12.37 -10.24 -2.43
C MET A 138 -13.51 -11.23 -2.61
N THR A 139 -14.73 -10.80 -2.32
CA THR A 139 -15.94 -11.59 -2.56
C THR A 139 -16.24 -11.59 -4.05
N ARG A 140 -16.38 -12.77 -4.64
CA ARG A 140 -16.81 -12.90 -6.03
C ARG A 140 -18.32 -12.64 -6.09
N PRO A 141 -18.81 -11.73 -6.94
CA PRO A 141 -20.24 -11.67 -7.18
C PRO A 141 -20.70 -13.01 -7.78
N GLU A 142 -21.73 -13.61 -7.18
CA GLU A 142 -22.38 -14.78 -7.78
C GLU A 142 -22.94 -14.37 -9.14
N THR A 143 -22.40 -14.93 -10.22
CA THR A 143 -22.92 -14.71 -11.56
C THR A 143 -24.25 -15.45 -11.72
N VAL A 144 -25.36 -14.74 -11.49
CA VAL A 144 -26.70 -15.24 -11.81
C VAL A 144 -26.95 -14.99 -13.30
N VAL A 145 -26.85 -16.04 -14.11
CA VAL A 145 -27.19 -15.96 -15.53
C VAL A 145 -28.71 -16.04 -15.67
N GLN A 146 -29.36 -14.93 -16.01
CA GLN A 146 -30.78 -14.88 -16.32
C GLN A 146 -30.99 -14.88 -17.83
N THR A 147 -31.62 -15.93 -18.36
CA THR A 147 -32.06 -15.96 -19.77
C THR A 147 -33.41 -15.24 -19.89
N ILE A 148 -33.46 -14.14 -20.65
CA ILE A 148 -34.69 -13.38 -20.90
C ILE A 148 -35.38 -13.94 -22.15
N SER A 149 -36.62 -14.38 -22.02
CA SER A 149 -37.43 -14.83 -23.16
C SER A 149 -38.02 -13.63 -23.93
N ILE A 150 -37.78 -13.57 -25.24
CA ILE A 150 -38.40 -12.59 -26.14
C ILE A 150 -39.82 -13.07 -26.47
N ARG A 151 -40.85 -12.29 -26.11
CA ARG A 151 -42.23 -12.53 -26.55
C ARG A 151 -42.45 -11.88 -27.92
N LYS A 152 -43.06 -12.61 -28.86
CA LYS A 152 -43.61 -12.00 -30.09
C LYS A 152 -44.92 -11.29 -29.75
N GLY A 153 -45.06 -10.05 -30.23
CA GLY A 153 -46.33 -9.31 -30.27
C GLY A 153 -47.18 -9.69 -31.46
#